data_AF-A0A1W9QLN2-F1
#
_entry.id   AF-A0A1W9QLN2-F1
#
_cell.length_a   1.000
_cell.length_b   1.000
_cell.length_c   1.000
_cell.angle_alpha   90.00
_cell.angle_beta   90.00
_cell.angle_gamma   90.00
#
_symmetry.space_group_name_H-M   'P 1'
#
loop_
_entity.id
_entity.type
_entity.pdbx_description
1 polymer ?
#
loop_
_entity_poly.entity_id
_entity_poly.type
_entity_poly.pdbx_seq_one_letter_code
_entity_poly.pdbx_strand_id
1 'polypeptide(L)'
;MFGASAGIGKQAIETDVIVYEHLEKENITTEIITAKTAQGMYQYLKKKGLIIEQGSIPVLGHYIGKKFAFIVSWISQTNVVTTESQSKQKGVFVTFFTQKIYYPLLLTSVYGNEIVPTSIRIFGHRSPKIFNDIKNYTKVEYFVDNYVRLGEGLEDFYNSPTKNVKYTKIEIKAPSKFLTDDLWISSGAPLKTYYSSFVAQHSLASGILLLILSSIITCIMAGWIIFKKLRNKNGILKLALVGLSNCLSITGLAITTVLFRTKAKNENVASLLNEIKQKGYIWKRKLTVILFFATLPFLTLGAVALPILIRQTGFHIRDMMPIIIVYIISLLVLIFALFIKKIKAEDKSLFIQLKSYDYSSWSFNPKDKMKFIFVPLFSFSFLAISWLIIKLVEFTV
;
A
#
# COMPACT_ATOMS: atom_id res chain seq x y z
N MET A 1 -61.81 -61.74 38.02
CA MET A 1 -62.69 -61.86 36.84
C MET A 1 -62.64 -60.51 36.13
N PHE A 2 -62.14 -60.53 34.88
CA PHE A 2 -62.16 -59.54 33.77
C PHE A 2 -62.56 -58.06 34.04
N GLY A 3 -61.88 -57.05 33.50
CA GLY A 3 -60.97 -57.05 32.36
C GLY A 3 -60.09 -55.81 32.25
N ALA A 4 -58.90 -56.03 31.70
CA ALA A 4 -57.94 -55.01 31.31
C ALA A 4 -58.30 -54.50 29.91
N SER A 5 -58.54 -53.19 29.79
CA SER A 5 -58.50 -52.49 28.50
C SER A 5 -57.05 -52.14 28.21
N ALA A 6 -56.46 -52.83 27.24
CA ALA A 6 -55.14 -52.53 26.71
C ALA A 6 -55.18 -51.21 25.94
N GLY A 7 -54.83 -50.12 26.62
CA GLY A 7 -54.48 -48.86 25.97
C GLY A 7 -53.23 -49.08 25.13
N ILE A 8 -53.39 -49.13 23.81
CA ILE A 8 -52.31 -49.02 22.84
C ILE A 8 -51.62 -47.68 23.12
N GLY A 9 -50.50 -47.73 23.84
CA GLY A 9 -49.61 -46.60 23.98
C GLY A 9 -49.16 -46.19 22.58
N LYS A 10 -49.66 -45.05 22.08
CA LYS A 10 -48.99 -44.33 21.01
C LYS A 10 -47.58 -44.05 21.51
N GLN A 11 -46.61 -44.87 21.08
CA GLN A 11 -45.21 -44.50 21.11
C GLN A 11 -45.13 -43.13 20.46
N ALA A 12 -44.86 -42.09 21.27
CA ALA A 12 -44.50 -40.80 20.74
C ALA A 12 -43.25 -41.04 19.88
N ILE A 13 -43.43 -41.02 18.56
CA ILE A 13 -42.33 -41.14 17.61
C ILE A 13 -41.45 -39.94 17.92
N GLU A 14 -40.33 -40.18 18.60
CA GLU A 14 -39.34 -39.16 18.87
C GLU A 14 -38.94 -38.58 17.51
N THR A 15 -39.29 -37.32 17.27
CA THR A 15 -39.02 -36.70 15.98
C THR A 15 -37.51 -36.50 15.86
N ASP A 16 -36.91 -37.15 14.86
CA ASP A 16 -35.48 -37.06 14.55
C ASP A 16 -35.00 -35.63 14.20
N VAL A 17 -35.93 -34.69 14.01
CA VAL A 17 -35.66 -33.28 13.67
C VAL A 17 -36.19 -32.37 14.76
N ILE A 18 -35.37 -31.41 15.17
CA ILE A 18 -35.72 -30.34 16.12
C ILE A 18 -35.72 -29.03 15.35
N VAL A 19 -36.81 -28.27 15.46
CA VAL A 19 -36.94 -26.91 14.90
C VAL A 19 -36.71 -25.92 16.03
N TYR A 20 -35.69 -25.07 15.91
CA TYR A 20 -35.37 -24.04 16.89
C TYR A 20 -36.12 -22.74 16.61
N GLU A 21 -36.25 -22.40 15.34
CA GLU A 21 -36.90 -21.18 14.89
C GLU A 21 -37.62 -21.46 13.58
N HIS A 22 -38.79 -20.83 13.43
CA HIS A 22 -39.60 -20.89 12.23
C HIS A 22 -40.05 -19.46 11.90
N LEU A 23 -39.79 -19.04 10.67
CA LEU A 23 -40.16 -17.74 10.15
C LEU A 23 -40.87 -17.94 8.81
N GLU A 24 -42.09 -17.46 8.70
CA GLU A 24 -42.82 -17.39 7.44
C GLU A 24 -43.16 -15.94 7.12
N LYS A 25 -42.60 -15.43 6.03
CA LYS A 25 -42.79 -14.03 5.61
C LYS A 25 -42.58 -13.90 4.10
N GLU A 26 -43.43 -13.11 3.45
CA GLU A 26 -43.33 -12.85 2.00
C GLU A 26 -43.28 -14.15 1.16
N ASN A 27 -44.06 -15.17 1.52
CA ASN A 27 -44.08 -16.51 0.91
C ASN A 27 -42.76 -17.29 0.99
N ILE A 28 -41.83 -16.85 1.85
CA ILE A 28 -40.63 -17.62 2.20
C ILE A 28 -40.84 -18.17 3.59
N THR A 29 -40.78 -19.50 3.70
CA THR A 29 -40.64 -20.17 4.99
C THR A 29 -39.17 -20.47 5.19
N THR A 30 -38.63 -20.09 6.35
CA THR A 30 -37.27 -20.41 6.79
C THR A 30 -37.33 -21.04 8.17
N GLU A 31 -36.65 -22.15 8.33
CA GLU A 31 -36.52 -22.84 9.61
C GLU A 31 -35.05 -23.07 9.96
N ILE A 32 -34.73 -22.92 11.24
CA ILE A 32 -33.45 -23.35 11.81
C ILE A 32 -33.68 -24.73 12.42
N ILE A 33 -33.05 -25.76 11.85
CA ILE A 33 -33.29 -27.15 12.25
C ILE A 33 -32.00 -27.89 12.61
N THR A 34 -32.09 -28.87 13.50
CA THR A 34 -31.08 -29.94 13.65
C THR A 34 -31.75 -31.28 13.35
N ALA A 35 -30.96 -32.25 12.90
CA ALA A 35 -31.44 -33.60 12.66
C ALA A 35 -30.47 -34.62 13.28
N LYS A 36 -31.00 -35.67 13.91
CA LYS A 36 -30.22 -36.80 14.41
C LYS A 36 -29.71 -37.68 13.27
N THR A 37 -30.53 -37.89 12.24
CA THR A 37 -30.25 -38.79 11.12
C THR A 37 -30.60 -38.15 9.78
N ALA A 38 -29.90 -38.58 8.71
CA ALA A 38 -30.17 -38.14 7.35
C ALA A 38 -31.58 -38.55 6.90
N GLN A 39 -32.04 -39.73 7.31
CA GLN A 39 -33.38 -40.20 7.04
C GLN A 39 -34.44 -39.33 7.74
N GLY A 40 -34.20 -38.94 8.99
CA GLY A 40 -35.08 -38.05 9.73
C GLY A 40 -35.25 -36.71 9.04
N MET A 41 -34.14 -36.09 8.60
CA MET A 41 -34.18 -34.85 7.82
C MET A 41 -34.94 -35.03 6.49
N TYR A 42 -34.67 -36.11 5.75
CA TYR A 42 -35.37 -36.39 4.49
C TYR A 42 -36.89 -36.50 4.68
N GLN A 43 -37.34 -37.30 5.65
CA GLN A 43 -38.76 -37.48 5.93
C GLN A 43 -39.43 -36.18 6.41
N TYR A 44 -38.72 -35.40 7.23
CA TYR A 44 -39.19 -34.09 7.68
C TYR A 44 -39.45 -33.14 6.49
N LEU A 45 -38.47 -32.98 5.61
CA LEU A 45 -38.59 -32.09 4.47
C LEU A 45 -39.63 -32.59 3.45
N LYS A 46 -39.72 -33.91 3.22
CA LYS A 46 -40.76 -34.51 2.37
C LYS A 46 -42.17 -34.27 2.93
N LYS A 47 -42.34 -34.33 4.26
CA LYS A 47 -43.61 -34.02 4.93
C LYS A 47 -44.01 -32.55 4.75
N LYS A 48 -43.05 -31.63 4.54
CA LYS A 48 -43.30 -30.23 4.19
C LYS A 48 -43.69 -30.05 2.71
N GLY A 49 -43.82 -31.13 1.95
CA GLY A 49 -44.20 -31.10 0.53
C GLY A 49 -43.03 -30.79 -0.42
N LEU A 50 -41.79 -30.83 0.07
CA LEU A 50 -40.61 -30.57 -0.76
C LEU A 50 -40.25 -31.82 -1.59
N ILE A 51 -39.98 -31.60 -2.87
CA ILE A 51 -39.52 -32.65 -3.80
C ILE A 51 -38.01 -32.76 -3.67
N ILE A 52 -37.54 -33.84 -3.02
CA ILE A 52 -36.12 -34.09 -2.74
C ILE A 52 -35.73 -35.44 -3.35
N GLU A 53 -34.68 -35.44 -4.16
CA GLU A 53 -34.13 -36.65 -4.76
C GLU A 53 -33.57 -37.60 -3.70
N GLN A 54 -33.86 -38.90 -3.84
CA GLN A 54 -33.39 -39.92 -2.93
C GLN A 54 -31.87 -40.06 -3.07
N GLY A 55 -31.13 -39.81 -1.98
CA GLY A 55 -29.66 -39.83 -1.96
C GLY A 55 -28.98 -38.46 -1.83
N SER A 56 -29.73 -37.36 -1.94
CA SER A 56 -29.19 -36.00 -1.76
C SER A 56 -28.87 -35.62 -0.30
N ILE A 57 -29.68 -36.08 0.67
CA ILE A 57 -29.50 -35.78 2.10
C ILE A 57 -28.30 -36.53 2.75
N PRO A 58 -28.00 -37.80 2.42
CA PRO A 58 -26.83 -38.50 2.98
C PRO A 58 -25.49 -37.76 2.83
N VAL A 59 -25.31 -36.93 1.80
CA VAL A 59 -24.10 -36.11 1.61
C VAL A 59 -23.93 -35.08 2.74
N LEU A 60 -25.03 -34.68 3.38
CA LEU A 60 -25.04 -33.83 4.57
C LEU A 60 -24.67 -34.60 5.86
N GLY A 61 -24.40 -35.91 5.77
CA GLY A 61 -24.05 -36.77 6.91
C GLY A 61 -22.82 -36.27 7.68
N HIS A 62 -21.95 -35.47 7.05
CA HIS A 62 -20.86 -34.80 7.76
C HIS A 62 -21.36 -33.82 8.84
N TYR A 63 -22.55 -33.23 8.67
CA TYR A 63 -23.12 -32.22 9.56
C TYR A 63 -24.24 -32.77 10.45
N ILE A 64 -25.02 -33.72 9.92
CA ILE A 64 -26.17 -34.32 10.60
C ILE A 64 -25.71 -35.16 11.80
N GLY A 65 -26.47 -35.11 12.90
CA GLY A 65 -26.15 -35.80 14.15
C GLY A 65 -24.95 -35.20 14.91
N LYS A 66 -24.39 -34.08 14.41
CA LYS A 66 -23.31 -33.33 15.07
C LYS A 66 -23.83 -31.98 15.56
N LYS A 67 -22.92 -31.14 16.07
CA LYS A 67 -23.22 -29.81 16.61
C LYS A 67 -23.40 -28.75 15.50
N PHE A 68 -24.21 -29.06 14.49
CA PHE A 68 -24.55 -28.14 13.39
C PHE A 68 -26.06 -27.94 13.33
N ALA A 69 -26.48 -26.70 13.05
CA ALA A 69 -27.85 -26.38 12.66
C ALA A 69 -27.89 -26.04 11.17
N PHE A 70 -29.02 -26.33 10.53
CA PHE A 70 -29.29 -26.03 9.13
C PHE A 70 -30.30 -24.91 9.07
N ILE A 71 -30.03 -23.94 8.21
CA ILE A 71 -31.01 -22.94 7.79
C ILE A 71 -31.63 -23.49 6.52
N VAL A 72 -32.90 -23.87 6.59
CA VAL A 72 -33.63 -24.42 5.45
C VAL A 72 -34.71 -23.44 5.07
N SER A 73 -34.65 -22.96 3.82
CA SER A 73 -35.62 -22.01 3.29
C SER A 73 -36.29 -22.59 2.05
N TRP A 74 -37.61 -22.43 1.95
CA TRP A 74 -38.38 -22.77 0.76
C TRP A 74 -39.47 -21.74 0.49
N ILE A 75 -39.93 -21.71 -0.75
CA ILE A 75 -40.99 -20.82 -1.18
C ILE A 75 -42.31 -21.59 -1.10
N SER A 76 -43.21 -21.14 -0.24
CA SER A 76 -44.58 -21.65 -0.17
C SER A 76 -45.34 -21.08 -1.38
N GLN A 77 -46.14 -21.93 -2.05
CA GLN A 77 -46.78 -21.73 -3.36
C GLN A 77 -46.93 -20.28 -3.86
N THR A 78 -46.54 -20.07 -5.13
CA THR A 78 -46.70 -18.83 -5.89
C THR A 78 -48.19 -18.46 -6.03
N ASN A 79 -48.71 -17.64 -5.13
CA ASN A 79 -49.86 -16.81 -5.47
C ASN A 79 -49.47 -15.98 -6.70
N VAL A 80 -50.32 -16.03 -7.72
CA VAL A 80 -50.15 -15.44 -9.06
C VAL A 80 -49.42 -14.11 -8.97
N VAL A 81 -48.21 -14.07 -9.54
CA VAL A 81 -47.34 -12.89 -9.57
C VAL A 81 -48.09 -11.75 -10.25
N THR A 82 -48.56 -10.77 -9.49
CA THR A 82 -48.94 -9.47 -10.05
C THR A 82 -47.67 -8.81 -10.59
N THR A 83 -47.79 -8.14 -11.73
CA THR A 83 -46.68 -7.54 -12.48
C THR A 83 -45.85 -6.53 -11.66
N GLU A 84 -46.39 -6.01 -10.56
CA GLU A 84 -45.70 -5.12 -9.61
C GLU A 84 -44.73 -5.83 -8.66
N SER A 85 -44.82 -7.16 -8.52
CA SER A 85 -44.02 -7.97 -7.58
C SER A 85 -42.67 -8.43 -8.14
N GLN A 86 -42.40 -8.18 -9.44
CA GLN A 86 -41.21 -8.70 -10.13
C GLN A 86 -39.91 -7.95 -9.81
N SER A 87 -39.96 -6.84 -9.08
CA SER A 87 -38.78 -5.99 -8.82
C SER A 87 -38.15 -6.15 -7.44
N LYS A 88 -38.77 -6.89 -6.50
CA LYS A 88 -38.26 -7.01 -5.13
C LYS A 88 -37.51 -8.33 -4.93
N GLN A 89 -36.19 -8.24 -4.88
CA GLN A 89 -35.33 -9.34 -4.45
C GLN A 89 -35.67 -9.72 -3.01
N LYS A 90 -36.02 -10.99 -2.77
CA LYS A 90 -36.28 -11.52 -1.42
C LYS A 90 -35.00 -12.14 -0.86
N GLY A 91 -34.76 -11.96 0.44
CA GLY A 91 -33.57 -12.46 1.11
C GLY A 91 -33.86 -12.89 2.54
N VAL A 92 -33.09 -13.87 3.01
CA VAL A 92 -33.11 -14.33 4.40
C VAL A 92 -31.86 -13.80 5.07
N PHE A 93 -32.04 -13.10 6.20
CA PHE A 93 -30.93 -12.64 7.02
C PHE A 93 -30.73 -13.58 8.19
N VAL A 94 -29.50 -14.08 8.36
CA VAL A 94 -29.15 -14.93 9.49
C VAL A 94 -27.89 -14.40 10.13
N THR A 95 -27.93 -14.24 11.45
CA THR A 95 -26.78 -13.86 12.28
C THR A 95 -26.52 -14.94 13.31
N PHE A 96 -25.26 -15.32 13.47
CA PHE A 96 -24.82 -16.24 14.51
C PHE A 96 -23.42 -15.88 14.98
N PHE A 97 -23.15 -16.14 16.25
CA PHE A 97 -21.83 -15.88 16.84
C PHE A 97 -20.82 -16.91 16.35
N THR A 98 -19.64 -16.45 15.94
CA THR A 98 -18.52 -17.34 15.59
C THR A 98 -17.18 -16.67 15.90
N GLN A 99 -16.18 -17.48 16.26
CA GLN A 99 -14.81 -17.01 16.47
C GLN A 99 -14.04 -16.82 15.15
N LYS A 100 -14.44 -17.55 14.10
CA LYS A 100 -13.81 -17.52 12.78
C LYS A 100 -14.89 -17.45 11.71
N ILE A 101 -14.59 -16.77 10.62
CA ILE A 101 -15.50 -16.73 9.48
C ILE A 101 -15.52 -18.15 8.88
N TYR A 102 -16.72 -18.66 8.62
CA TYR A 102 -16.96 -20.02 8.17
C TYR A 102 -17.77 -19.98 6.88
N TYR A 103 -17.39 -20.80 5.90
CA TYR A 103 -18.17 -21.00 4.68
C TYR A 103 -18.30 -22.51 4.39
N PRO A 104 -19.54 -23.04 4.30
CA PRO A 104 -19.81 -24.48 4.20
C PRO A 104 -19.55 -24.99 2.77
N LEU A 105 -18.28 -25.21 2.43
CA LEU A 105 -17.85 -25.57 1.08
C LEU A 105 -18.07 -27.06 0.77
N LEU A 106 -18.02 -27.91 1.79
CA LEU A 106 -18.15 -29.36 1.63
C LEU A 106 -19.53 -29.77 1.09
N LEU A 107 -20.57 -28.98 1.32
CA LEU A 107 -21.91 -29.20 0.76
C LEU A 107 -21.91 -29.30 -0.77
N THR A 108 -21.03 -28.55 -1.43
CA THR A 108 -20.93 -28.50 -2.89
C THR A 108 -20.25 -29.76 -3.47
N SER A 109 -19.71 -30.65 -2.63
CA SER A 109 -19.12 -31.91 -3.08
C SER A 109 -20.11 -32.89 -3.70
N VAL A 110 -21.41 -32.72 -3.43
CA VAL A 110 -22.50 -33.53 -4.01
C VAL A 110 -22.48 -33.58 -5.54
N TYR A 111 -21.97 -32.53 -6.19
CA TYR A 111 -21.92 -32.45 -7.65
C TYR A 111 -20.75 -33.24 -8.28
N GLY A 112 -19.94 -33.95 -7.49
CA GLY A 112 -18.95 -34.89 -8.00
C GLY A 112 -17.90 -34.24 -8.92
N ASN A 113 -17.87 -34.60 -10.20
CA ASN A 113 -16.86 -34.06 -11.13
C ASN A 113 -17.19 -32.66 -11.67
N GLU A 114 -18.41 -32.17 -11.47
CA GLU A 114 -18.81 -30.86 -11.96
C GLU A 114 -18.02 -29.74 -11.29
N ILE A 115 -17.76 -28.66 -12.04
CA ILE A 115 -17.13 -27.47 -11.49
C ILE A 115 -18.24 -26.46 -11.20
N VAL A 116 -18.42 -26.12 -9.93
CA VAL A 116 -19.32 -25.06 -9.48
C VAL A 116 -18.47 -23.84 -9.07
N PRO A 117 -18.27 -22.83 -9.95
CA PRO A 117 -17.44 -21.68 -9.63
C PRO A 117 -17.98 -20.92 -8.43
N THR A 118 -17.14 -20.76 -7.42
CA THR A 118 -17.53 -20.09 -6.17
C THR A 118 -16.72 -18.80 -6.02
N SER A 119 -17.42 -17.68 -5.79
CA SER A 119 -16.80 -16.39 -5.52
C SER A 119 -17.27 -15.87 -4.17
N ILE A 120 -16.37 -15.80 -3.20
CA ILE A 120 -16.64 -15.35 -1.84
C ILE A 120 -16.00 -13.98 -1.66
N ARG A 121 -16.78 -12.98 -1.24
CA ARG A 121 -16.28 -11.64 -0.89
C ARG A 121 -16.47 -11.41 0.59
N ILE A 122 -15.39 -11.04 1.26
CA ILE A 122 -15.33 -10.95 2.72
C ILE A 122 -14.87 -9.54 3.06
N PHE A 123 -15.61 -8.85 3.93
CA PHE A 123 -15.20 -7.53 4.42
C PHE A 123 -13.91 -7.63 5.25
N GLY A 124 -13.02 -6.68 4.99
CA GLY A 124 -11.66 -6.64 5.49
C GLY A 124 -10.69 -7.49 4.67
N HIS A 125 -9.40 -7.26 4.90
CA HIS A 125 -8.35 -8.18 4.45
C HIS A 125 -8.27 -9.34 5.45
N ARG A 126 -8.52 -10.57 4.97
CA ARG A 126 -8.71 -11.79 5.76
C ARG A 126 -7.97 -12.95 5.11
N SER A 127 -7.47 -13.90 5.89
CA SER A 127 -6.69 -15.02 5.35
C SER A 127 -7.48 -16.33 5.43
N PRO A 128 -7.92 -16.88 4.29
CA PRO A 128 -8.56 -18.19 4.26
C PRO A 128 -7.55 -19.32 4.46
N LYS A 129 -7.95 -20.36 5.20
CA LYS A 129 -7.18 -21.59 5.35
C LYS A 129 -7.50 -22.53 4.19
N ILE A 130 -6.79 -22.34 3.08
CA ILE A 130 -6.95 -23.17 1.89
C ILE A 130 -6.29 -24.54 2.12
N PHE A 131 -7.06 -25.62 2.03
CA PHE A 131 -6.55 -26.98 2.11
C PHE A 131 -6.00 -27.47 0.77
N ASN A 132 -5.18 -28.53 0.79
CA ASN A 132 -4.32 -28.90 -0.33
C ASN A 132 -5.09 -29.25 -1.61
N ASP A 133 -6.21 -29.96 -1.49
CA ASP A 133 -6.98 -30.49 -2.63
C ASP A 133 -7.49 -29.38 -3.56
N ILE A 134 -7.76 -28.18 -3.03
CA ILE A 134 -8.29 -27.03 -3.78
C ILE A 134 -7.27 -25.91 -3.99
N LYS A 135 -6.04 -26.05 -3.48
CA LYS A 135 -5.06 -24.96 -3.43
C LYS A 135 -4.72 -24.41 -4.82
N ASN A 136 -4.52 -25.29 -5.80
CA ASN A 136 -4.19 -24.89 -7.18
C ASN A 136 -5.41 -24.37 -7.95
N TYR A 137 -6.61 -24.55 -7.41
CA TYR A 137 -7.87 -24.09 -7.99
C TYR A 137 -8.42 -22.84 -7.29
N THR A 138 -7.71 -22.33 -6.28
CA THR A 138 -8.15 -21.23 -5.44
C THR A 138 -7.28 -20.01 -5.63
N LYS A 139 -7.90 -18.87 -5.90
CA LYS A 139 -7.26 -17.57 -5.99
C LYS A 139 -7.75 -16.69 -4.85
N VAL A 140 -6.81 -16.09 -4.12
CA VAL A 140 -7.10 -15.16 -3.02
C VAL A 140 -6.51 -13.81 -3.37
N GLU A 141 -7.37 -12.81 -3.47
CA GLU A 141 -7.00 -11.45 -3.83
C GLU A 141 -7.51 -10.46 -2.78
N TYR A 142 -6.76 -9.38 -2.60
CA TYR A 142 -7.05 -8.34 -1.62
C TYR A 142 -7.29 -7.03 -2.33
N PHE A 143 -8.40 -6.38 -2.03
CA PHE A 143 -8.83 -5.16 -2.70
C PHE A 143 -9.06 -4.05 -1.70
N VAL A 144 -8.91 -2.82 -2.18
CA VAL A 144 -9.35 -1.59 -1.50
C VAL A 144 -10.23 -0.86 -2.49
N ASP A 145 -11.52 -0.78 -2.19
CA ASP A 145 -12.46 -0.04 -3.00
C ASP A 145 -12.62 1.38 -2.47
N ASN A 146 -12.59 2.38 -3.35
CA ASN A 146 -12.72 3.77 -2.94
C ASN A 146 -14.13 4.07 -2.43
N TYR A 147 -15.14 3.41 -3.02
CA TYR A 147 -16.52 3.62 -2.64
C TYR A 147 -17.37 2.39 -2.94
N VAL A 148 -18.12 1.94 -1.94
CA VAL A 148 -19.13 0.91 -2.12
C VAL A 148 -20.51 1.57 -2.07
N ARG A 149 -21.25 1.46 -3.17
CA ARG A 149 -22.69 1.76 -3.18
C ARG A 149 -23.42 0.59 -2.53
N LEU A 150 -23.67 0.70 -1.24
CA LEU A 150 -24.63 -0.18 -0.57
C LEU A 150 -26.04 0.26 -1.02
N GLY A 151 -26.92 -0.69 -1.31
CA GLY A 151 -28.32 -0.37 -1.56
C GLY A 151 -28.95 0.30 -0.34
N GLU A 152 -29.90 1.21 -0.55
CA GLU A 152 -30.65 1.84 0.53
C GLU A 152 -31.25 0.77 1.47
N GLY A 153 -31.09 0.95 2.78
CA GLY A 153 -31.55 0.00 3.80
C GLY A 153 -30.60 -1.16 4.11
N LEU A 154 -29.44 -1.27 3.46
CA LEU A 154 -28.40 -2.25 3.78
C LEU A 154 -27.27 -1.69 4.67
N GLU A 155 -27.35 -0.42 5.06
CA GLU A 155 -26.32 0.25 5.86
C GLU A 155 -26.16 -0.43 7.23
N ASP A 156 -27.28 -0.75 7.86
CA ASP A 156 -27.34 -1.51 9.13
C ASP A 156 -26.80 -2.94 8.97
N PHE A 157 -26.94 -3.54 7.79
CA PHE A 157 -26.47 -4.89 7.50
C PHE A 157 -24.94 -4.97 7.49
N TYR A 158 -24.29 -3.97 6.87
CA TYR A 158 -22.85 -4.02 6.65
C TYR A 158 -22.05 -3.33 7.76
N ASN A 159 -22.64 -2.37 8.49
CA ASN A 159 -22.02 -1.61 9.59
C ASN A 159 -20.54 -1.25 9.31
N SER A 160 -20.24 -0.97 8.04
CA SER A 160 -18.90 -0.90 7.49
C SER A 160 -18.67 0.48 6.89
N PRO A 161 -17.44 0.99 6.91
CA PRO A 161 -17.12 2.25 6.25
C PRO A 161 -17.49 2.17 4.77
N THR A 162 -18.09 3.23 4.23
CA THR A 162 -18.49 3.31 2.81
C THR A 162 -17.35 3.77 1.89
N LYS A 163 -16.24 4.21 2.47
CA LYS A 163 -15.02 4.65 1.78
C LYS A 163 -13.84 3.77 2.16
N ASN A 164 -12.92 3.56 1.21
CA ASN A 164 -11.70 2.76 1.40
C ASN A 164 -12.01 1.35 1.93
N VAL A 165 -13.05 0.72 1.39
CA VAL A 165 -13.56 -0.56 1.84
C VAL A 165 -12.57 -1.64 1.47
N LYS A 166 -11.92 -2.20 2.49
CA LYS A 166 -11.03 -3.35 2.32
C LYS A 166 -11.88 -4.60 2.19
N TYR A 167 -11.58 -5.45 1.22
CA TYR A 167 -12.21 -6.77 1.13
C TYR A 167 -11.25 -7.81 0.58
N THR A 168 -11.54 -9.07 0.90
CA THR A 168 -10.86 -10.25 0.37
C THR A 168 -11.79 -10.94 -0.58
N LYS A 169 -11.29 -11.28 -1.77
CA LYS A 169 -12.00 -12.07 -2.76
C LYS A 169 -11.35 -13.44 -2.84
N ILE A 170 -12.15 -14.48 -2.68
CA ILE A 170 -11.73 -15.87 -2.83
C ILE A 170 -12.49 -16.43 -4.03
N GLU A 171 -11.77 -16.83 -5.06
CA GLU A 171 -12.33 -17.51 -6.23
C GLU A 171 -11.89 -18.97 -6.19
N ILE A 172 -12.85 -19.90 -6.25
CA ILE A 172 -12.60 -21.34 -6.26
C ILE A 172 -13.19 -21.91 -7.56
N LYS A 173 -12.34 -22.56 -8.35
CA LYS A 173 -12.72 -23.24 -9.61
C LYS A 173 -12.23 -24.69 -9.60
N ALA A 174 -12.58 -25.43 -8.55
CA ALA A 174 -12.23 -26.83 -8.37
C ALA A 174 -13.40 -27.74 -8.79
N PRO A 175 -13.14 -28.94 -9.33
CA PRO A 175 -14.14 -30.01 -9.35
C PRO A 175 -14.70 -30.26 -7.96
N SER A 176 -16.03 -30.38 -7.85
CA SER A 176 -16.77 -30.50 -6.59
C SER A 176 -16.26 -31.61 -5.67
N LYS A 177 -15.81 -32.74 -6.22
CA LYS A 177 -15.26 -33.88 -5.47
C LYS A 177 -14.02 -33.53 -4.64
N PHE A 178 -13.32 -32.44 -4.96
CA PHE A 178 -12.17 -31.97 -4.19
C PHE A 178 -12.56 -31.03 -3.04
N LEU A 179 -13.84 -30.66 -2.91
CA LEU A 179 -14.35 -29.84 -1.82
C LEU A 179 -14.57 -30.71 -0.58
N THR A 180 -13.47 -31.20 0.01
CA THR A 180 -13.45 -32.24 1.05
C THR A 180 -13.58 -31.70 2.48
N ASP A 181 -13.46 -30.39 2.67
CA ASP A 181 -13.55 -29.71 3.96
C ASP A 181 -14.19 -28.32 3.79
N ASP A 182 -14.62 -27.74 4.90
CA ASP A 182 -15.16 -26.39 4.95
C ASP A 182 -14.08 -25.31 4.96
N LEU A 183 -14.44 -24.15 4.44
CA LEU A 183 -13.51 -23.03 4.34
C LEU A 183 -13.56 -22.19 5.60
N TRP A 184 -12.50 -22.31 6.40
CA TRP A 184 -12.27 -21.47 7.57
C TRP A 184 -11.43 -20.24 7.20
N ILE A 185 -11.90 -19.06 7.57
CA ILE A 185 -11.22 -17.79 7.31
C ILE A 185 -10.85 -17.12 8.64
N SER A 186 -9.56 -16.80 8.76
CA SER A 186 -9.02 -16.07 9.91
C SER A 186 -9.25 -14.57 9.79
N SER A 187 -9.34 -13.89 10.93
CA SER A 187 -9.53 -12.43 10.99
C SER A 187 -8.32 -11.64 10.51
N GLY A 188 -7.10 -12.20 10.56
CA GLY A 188 -5.88 -11.51 10.10
C GLY A 188 -5.68 -11.59 8.59
N ALA A 189 -4.99 -10.60 8.02
CA ALA A 189 -4.46 -10.68 6.66
C ALA A 189 -3.02 -11.21 6.66
N PRO A 190 -2.49 -11.71 5.52
CA PRO A 190 -1.07 -11.97 5.40
C PRO A 190 -0.28 -10.67 5.58
N LEU A 191 0.93 -10.76 6.15
CA LEU A 191 1.82 -9.60 6.32
C LEU A 191 1.99 -8.81 5.01
N LYS A 192 2.04 -9.55 3.89
CA LYS A 192 2.10 -9.04 2.52
C LYS A 192 1.04 -8.01 2.19
N THR A 193 -0.19 -8.31 2.56
CA THR A 193 -1.31 -7.43 2.29
C THR A 193 -1.22 -6.12 3.07
N TYR A 194 -0.68 -6.15 4.30
CA TYR A 194 -0.56 -4.94 5.13
C TYR A 194 0.40 -3.92 4.54
N TYR A 195 1.63 -4.31 4.17
CA TYR A 195 2.58 -3.35 3.60
C TYR A 195 2.18 -2.91 2.19
N SER A 196 1.65 -3.81 1.35
CA SER A 196 1.16 -3.42 0.02
C SER A 196 0.02 -2.42 0.12
N SER A 197 -0.92 -2.65 1.06
CA SER A 197 -1.98 -1.68 1.34
C SER A 197 -1.44 -0.36 1.88
N PHE A 198 -0.41 -0.37 2.73
CA PHE A 198 0.20 0.84 3.27
C PHE A 198 0.86 1.67 2.17
N VAL A 199 1.65 1.03 1.30
CA VAL A 199 2.32 1.69 0.17
C VAL A 199 1.30 2.27 -0.80
N ALA A 200 0.22 1.53 -1.10
CA ALA A 200 -0.84 2.01 -1.97
C ALA A 200 -1.59 3.22 -1.38
N GLN A 201 -1.93 3.18 -0.09
CA GLN A 201 -2.67 4.25 0.59
C GLN A 201 -1.81 5.49 0.85
N HIS A 202 -0.51 5.32 1.05
CA HIS A 202 0.43 6.39 1.36
C HIS A 202 1.54 6.47 0.32
N SER A 203 1.19 6.46 -0.97
CA SER A 203 2.13 6.42 -2.09
C SER A 203 3.14 7.57 -2.05
N LEU A 204 2.69 8.80 -1.77
CA LEU A 204 3.55 9.98 -1.64
C LEU A 204 4.52 9.85 -0.46
N ALA A 205 4.03 9.48 0.73
CA ALA A 205 4.88 9.34 1.91
C ALA A 205 5.89 8.20 1.74
N SER A 206 5.47 7.09 1.14
CA SER A 206 6.32 5.96 0.78
C SER A 206 7.39 6.38 -0.23
N GLY A 207 7.02 7.14 -1.26
CA GLY A 207 7.95 7.69 -2.24
C GLY A 207 9.00 8.61 -1.62
N ILE A 208 8.59 9.51 -0.71
CA ILE A 208 9.52 10.38 0.04
C ILE A 208 10.48 9.55 0.91
N LEU A 209 9.96 8.55 1.63
CA LEU A 209 10.78 7.68 2.47
C LEU A 209 11.80 6.90 1.63
N LEU A 210 11.39 6.34 0.49
CA LEU A 210 12.29 5.65 -0.44
C LEU A 210 13.32 6.59 -1.05
N LEU A 211 12.95 7.82 -1.42
CA LEU A 211 13.87 8.85 -1.91
C LEU A 211 14.94 9.18 -0.87
N ILE A 212 14.53 9.43 0.38
CA ILE A 212 15.45 9.72 1.49
C ILE A 212 16.41 8.55 1.72
N LEU A 213 15.88 7.33 1.83
CA LEU A 213 16.67 6.13 2.08
C LEU A 213 17.69 5.88 0.96
N SER A 214 17.23 5.91 -0.30
CA SER A 214 18.08 5.73 -1.49
C SER A 214 19.19 6.78 -1.53
N SER A 215 18.85 8.03 -1.22
CA SER A 215 19.81 9.12 -1.22
C SER A 215 20.87 8.99 -0.12
N ILE A 216 20.47 8.64 1.11
CA ILE A 216 21.39 8.44 2.23
C ILE A 216 22.36 7.29 1.93
N ILE A 217 21.83 6.14 1.50
CA ILE A 217 22.64 4.94 1.18
C ILE A 217 23.64 5.29 0.08
N THR A 218 23.17 5.93 -0.99
CA THR A 218 24.03 6.34 -2.11
C THR A 218 25.14 7.28 -1.65
N CYS A 219 24.79 8.29 -0.84
CA CYS A 219 25.76 9.28 -0.36
C CYS A 219 26.83 8.65 0.53
N ILE A 220 26.42 7.73 1.41
CA ILE A 220 27.35 6.96 2.24
C ILE A 220 28.26 6.13 1.34
N MET A 221 27.72 5.35 0.40
CA MET A 221 28.52 4.47 -0.48
C MET A 221 29.49 5.27 -1.36
N ALA A 222 29.00 6.24 -2.14
CA ALA A 222 29.84 7.08 -3.00
C ALA A 222 30.85 7.89 -2.17
N GLY A 223 30.44 8.41 -1.01
CA GLY A 223 31.28 9.18 -0.12
C GLY A 223 32.37 8.33 0.55
N TRP A 224 32.08 7.08 0.85
CA TRP A 224 33.04 6.13 1.41
C TRP A 224 34.13 5.78 0.38
N ILE A 225 33.74 5.58 -0.88
CA ILE A 225 34.68 5.35 -2.00
C ILE A 225 35.60 6.57 -2.17
N ILE A 226 35.02 7.76 -2.25
CA ILE A 226 35.72 8.99 -2.65
C ILE A 226 36.48 9.66 -1.49
N PHE A 227 35.90 9.76 -0.30
CA PHE A 227 36.44 10.54 0.81
C PHE A 227 37.02 9.65 1.92
N LYS A 228 38.27 9.19 1.74
CA LYS A 228 38.97 8.31 2.71
C LYS A 228 38.99 8.82 4.16
N LYS A 229 38.93 10.13 4.39
CA LYS A 229 38.93 10.72 5.75
C LYS A 229 37.56 10.71 6.43
N LEU A 230 36.47 10.40 5.71
CA LEU A 230 35.10 10.32 6.23
C LEU A 230 34.67 8.87 6.56
N ARG A 231 35.59 7.91 6.49
CA ARG A 231 35.33 6.47 6.75
C ARG A 231 35.17 6.11 8.24
N ASN A 232 34.75 7.07 9.06
CA ASN A 232 34.55 6.89 10.50
C ASN A 232 33.09 7.19 10.86
N LYS A 233 32.65 6.81 12.06
CA LYS A 233 31.26 6.97 12.52
C LYS A 233 30.71 8.39 12.33
N ASN A 234 31.51 9.40 12.68
CA ASN A 234 31.15 10.81 12.52
C ASN A 234 31.11 11.24 11.05
N GLY A 235 31.94 10.66 10.19
CA GLY A 235 31.95 10.89 8.76
C GLY A 235 30.75 10.27 8.06
N ILE A 236 30.32 9.07 8.46
CA ILE A 236 29.10 8.42 7.95
C ILE A 236 27.87 9.29 8.22
N LEU A 237 27.71 9.79 9.46
CA LEU A 237 26.59 10.68 9.80
C LEU A 237 26.61 11.94 8.93
N LYS A 238 27.79 12.51 8.70
CA LYS A 238 27.93 13.68 7.83
C LYS A 238 27.60 13.38 6.37
N LEU A 239 28.00 12.23 5.85
CA LEU A 239 27.62 11.78 4.51
C LEU A 239 26.10 11.57 4.43
N ALA A 240 25.47 10.99 5.44
CA ALA A 240 24.01 10.89 5.49
C ALA A 240 23.32 12.27 5.41
N LEU A 241 23.84 13.27 6.14
CA LEU A 241 23.34 14.66 6.06
C LEU A 241 23.55 15.29 4.68
N VAL A 242 24.67 15.00 4.00
CA VAL A 242 24.88 15.42 2.61
C VAL A 242 23.86 14.73 1.70
N GLY A 243 23.61 13.43 1.89
CA GLY A 243 22.59 12.69 1.15
C GLY A 243 21.18 13.27 1.30
N LEU A 244 20.80 13.71 2.49
CA LEU A 244 19.50 14.36 2.71
C LEU A 244 19.30 15.60 1.82
N SER A 245 20.36 16.35 1.50
CA SER A 245 20.24 17.53 0.65
C SER A 245 19.85 17.23 -0.80
N ASN A 246 20.00 15.99 -1.27
CA ASN A 246 19.48 15.56 -2.56
C ASN A 246 17.94 15.62 -2.62
N CYS A 247 17.26 15.61 -1.46
CA CYS A 247 15.81 15.79 -1.41
C CYS A 247 15.37 17.19 -1.88
N LEU A 248 16.29 18.16 -1.91
CA LEU A 248 16.05 19.48 -2.49
C LEU A 248 16.34 19.53 -3.99
N SER A 249 17.00 18.51 -4.55
CA SER A 249 17.52 18.32 -5.92
C SER A 249 19.01 17.98 -5.92
N ILE A 250 19.53 17.59 -7.09
CA ILE A 250 20.97 17.43 -7.34
C ILE A 250 21.75 18.73 -7.06
N THR A 251 21.11 19.89 -7.22
CA THR A 251 21.69 21.20 -6.87
C THR A 251 21.91 21.32 -5.37
N GLY A 252 20.97 20.84 -4.55
CA GLY A 252 21.12 20.77 -3.10
C GLY A 252 22.32 19.93 -2.70
N LEU A 253 22.49 18.76 -3.32
CA LEU A 253 23.67 17.90 -3.12
C LEU A 253 24.98 18.59 -3.55
N ALA A 254 24.99 19.28 -4.69
CA ALA A 254 26.17 19.99 -5.16
C ALA A 254 26.58 21.11 -4.19
N ILE A 255 25.62 21.92 -3.73
CA ILE A 255 25.83 22.98 -2.73
C ILE A 255 26.43 22.40 -1.46
N THR A 256 25.80 21.38 -0.88
CA THR A 256 26.29 20.79 0.37
C THR A 256 27.67 20.17 0.18
N THR A 257 27.93 19.46 -0.91
CA THR A 257 29.25 18.88 -1.22
C THR A 257 30.35 19.95 -1.27
N VAL A 258 30.08 21.10 -1.91
CA VAL A 258 31.04 22.21 -2.02
C VAL A 258 31.32 22.83 -0.64
N LEU A 259 30.27 23.07 0.15
CA LEU A 259 30.35 23.70 1.47
C LEU A 259 30.83 22.76 2.58
N PHE A 260 30.68 21.46 2.38
CA PHE A 260 31.02 20.43 3.35
C PHE A 260 32.53 20.17 3.38
N ARG A 261 33.10 19.88 4.55
CA ARG A 261 34.54 19.68 4.71
C ARG A 261 34.92 18.21 4.57
N THR A 262 35.64 17.86 3.52
CA THR A 262 36.03 16.47 3.19
C THR A 262 37.45 16.10 3.61
N LYS A 263 38.31 17.08 3.89
CA LYS A 263 39.69 16.92 4.37
C LYS A 263 39.87 17.42 5.81
N ALA A 264 40.97 17.03 6.45
CA ALA A 264 41.35 17.51 7.78
C ALA A 264 41.64 19.02 7.77
N LYS A 265 41.43 19.69 8.90
CA LYS A 265 41.75 21.11 9.07
C LYS A 265 43.26 21.24 9.30
N ASN A 266 43.90 22.16 8.60
CA ASN A 266 45.26 22.58 8.92
C ASN A 266 45.21 23.60 10.08
N GLU A 267 45.89 23.29 11.19
CA GLU A 267 45.91 24.11 12.40
C GLU A 267 46.59 25.47 12.18
N ASN A 268 47.59 25.52 11.30
CA ASN A 268 48.32 26.74 10.95
C ASN A 268 47.42 27.79 10.25
N VAL A 269 46.24 27.37 9.75
CA VAL A 269 45.27 28.23 9.06
C VAL A 269 44.14 28.66 10.01
N ALA A 270 44.14 28.21 11.27
CA ALA A 270 43.05 28.48 12.20
C ALA A 270 42.91 29.96 12.56
N SER A 271 44.03 30.65 12.83
CA SER A 271 44.06 32.10 13.10
C SER A 271 43.56 32.89 11.89
N LEU A 272 44.06 32.57 10.70
CA LEU A 272 43.65 33.19 9.44
C LEU A 272 42.15 33.03 9.17
N LEU A 273 41.61 31.82 9.36
CA LEU A 273 40.17 31.56 9.18
C LEU A 273 39.32 32.32 10.20
N ASN A 274 39.81 32.50 11.43
CA ASN A 274 39.11 33.27 12.46
C ASN A 274 39.07 34.76 12.10
N GLU A 275 40.16 35.33 11.59
CA GLU A 275 40.17 36.72 11.12
C GLU A 275 39.20 36.92 9.94
N ILE A 276 39.23 36.02 8.95
CA ILE A 276 38.29 36.03 7.82
C ILE A 276 36.83 35.89 8.29
N LYS A 277 36.60 35.08 9.35
CA LYS A 277 35.27 34.91 9.98
C LYS A 277 34.80 36.19 10.65
N GLN A 278 35.66 36.86 11.44
CA GLN A 278 35.35 38.12 12.12
C GLN A 278 35.00 39.23 11.12
N LYS A 279 35.66 39.25 9.96
CA LYS A 279 35.33 40.17 8.85
C LYS A 279 34.05 39.80 8.08
N GLY A 280 33.35 38.73 8.47
CA GLY A 280 32.06 38.32 7.91
C GLY A 280 32.11 37.64 6.54
N TYR A 281 33.32 37.36 6.01
CA TYR A 281 33.46 36.78 4.66
C TYR A 281 32.91 35.36 4.55
N ILE A 282 33.01 34.56 5.62
CA ILE A 282 32.55 33.16 5.57
C ILE A 282 31.07 33.05 5.23
N TRP A 283 30.21 33.81 5.92
CA TRP A 283 28.77 33.76 5.67
C TRP A 283 28.43 34.32 4.28
N LYS A 284 29.04 35.46 3.91
CA LYS A 284 28.89 36.05 2.57
C LYS A 284 29.20 35.04 1.46
N ARG A 285 30.29 34.27 1.57
CA ARG A 285 30.62 33.28 0.54
C ARG A 285 29.74 32.05 0.55
N LYS A 286 29.29 31.58 1.72
CA LYS A 286 28.28 30.51 1.77
C LYS A 286 27.02 30.92 1.03
N LEU A 287 26.53 32.14 1.29
CA LEU A 287 25.37 32.70 0.59
C LEU A 287 25.64 32.81 -0.92
N THR A 288 26.80 33.34 -1.34
CA THR A 288 27.18 33.41 -2.76
C THR A 288 27.17 32.02 -3.41
N VAL A 289 27.72 30.98 -2.77
CA VAL A 289 27.74 29.62 -3.31
C VAL A 289 26.31 29.09 -3.46
N ILE A 290 25.46 29.27 -2.44
CA ILE A 290 24.05 28.85 -2.48
C ILE A 290 23.33 29.54 -3.64
N LEU A 291 23.41 30.87 -3.73
CA LEU A 291 22.76 31.64 -4.79
C LEU A 291 23.27 31.23 -6.18
N PHE A 292 24.59 31.04 -6.34
CA PHE A 292 25.20 30.65 -7.60
C PHE A 292 24.68 29.29 -8.11
N PHE A 293 24.66 28.28 -7.24
CA PHE A 293 24.17 26.96 -7.63
C PHE A 293 22.65 26.95 -7.77
N ALA A 294 21.90 27.68 -6.94
CA ALA A 294 20.44 27.75 -7.03
C ALA A 294 19.97 28.40 -8.34
N THR A 295 20.68 29.40 -8.87
CA THR A 295 20.33 30.05 -10.14
C THR A 295 20.78 29.27 -11.37
N LEU A 296 21.79 28.41 -11.25
CA LEU A 296 22.39 27.71 -12.37
C LEU A 296 21.38 26.89 -13.21
N PRO A 297 20.47 26.07 -12.63
CA PRO A 297 19.46 25.34 -13.38
C PRO A 297 18.52 26.24 -14.19
N PHE A 298 18.12 27.38 -13.62
CA PHE A 298 17.22 28.33 -14.29
C PHE A 298 17.91 29.06 -15.43
N LEU A 299 19.19 29.40 -15.27
CA LEU A 299 19.99 29.97 -16.35
C LEU A 299 20.20 28.97 -17.48
N THR A 300 20.52 27.71 -17.17
CA THR A 300 20.66 26.66 -18.20
C THR A 300 19.33 26.39 -18.91
N LEU A 301 18.22 26.34 -18.16
CA LEU A 301 16.89 26.14 -18.72
C LEU A 301 16.52 27.31 -19.63
N GLY A 302 16.72 28.55 -19.19
CA GLY A 302 16.43 29.72 -20.01
C GLY A 302 17.29 29.78 -21.27
N ALA A 303 18.59 29.46 -21.18
CA ALA A 303 19.49 29.45 -22.33
C ALA A 303 19.09 28.41 -23.40
N VAL A 304 18.55 27.25 -22.98
CA VAL A 304 18.11 26.18 -23.90
C VAL A 304 16.68 26.39 -24.39
N ALA A 305 15.76 26.76 -23.50
CA ALA A 305 14.33 26.88 -23.80
C ALA A 305 14.02 28.12 -24.63
N LEU A 306 14.71 29.25 -24.39
CA LEU A 306 14.39 30.51 -25.04
C LEU A 306 14.53 30.45 -26.57
N PRO A 307 15.63 29.91 -27.16
CA PRO A 307 15.72 29.77 -28.62
C PRO A 307 14.65 28.84 -29.22
N ILE A 308 14.28 27.77 -28.51
CA ILE A 308 13.26 26.81 -28.95
C ILE A 308 11.89 27.49 -28.99
N LEU A 309 11.56 28.24 -27.95
CA LEU A 309 10.28 28.93 -27.85
C LEU A 309 10.15 30.03 -28.90
N ILE A 310 11.21 30.83 -29.12
CA ILE A 310 11.26 31.87 -30.18
C ILE A 310 10.92 31.26 -31.55
N ARG A 311 11.40 30.05 -31.82
CA ARG A 311 11.16 29.35 -33.08
C ARG A 311 9.72 28.83 -33.22
N GLN A 312 9.10 28.39 -32.12
CA GLN A 312 7.79 27.72 -32.15
C GLN A 312 6.60 28.68 -32.10
N THR A 313 6.64 29.70 -31.25
CA THR A 313 5.43 30.48 -30.93
C THR A 313 5.24 31.72 -31.79
N GLY A 314 6.07 31.94 -32.81
CA GLY A 314 5.94 33.10 -33.69
C GLY A 314 5.87 34.41 -32.89
N PHE A 315 6.88 34.68 -32.06
CA PHE A 315 7.03 35.95 -31.32
C PHE A 315 5.79 36.46 -30.54
N HIS A 316 4.88 35.59 -30.10
CA HIS A 316 3.82 35.99 -29.16
C HIS A 316 4.43 36.27 -27.78
N ILE A 317 4.76 37.54 -27.53
CA ILE A 317 5.43 38.02 -26.31
C ILE A 317 4.73 37.52 -25.03
N ARG A 318 3.39 37.44 -25.05
CA ARG A 318 2.58 37.04 -23.89
C ARG A 318 2.97 35.67 -23.33
N ASP A 319 3.27 34.70 -24.19
CA ASP A 319 3.61 33.33 -23.79
C ASP A 319 5.08 33.22 -23.34
N MET A 320 5.93 34.14 -23.79
CA MET A 320 7.36 34.18 -23.42
C MET A 320 7.61 34.88 -22.07
N MET A 321 6.70 35.75 -21.62
CA MET A 321 6.89 36.60 -20.44
C MET A 321 7.30 35.83 -19.18
N PRO A 322 6.66 34.70 -18.79
CA PRO A 322 7.06 33.98 -17.57
C PRO A 322 8.50 33.46 -17.62
N ILE A 323 8.93 32.93 -18.79
CA ILE A 323 10.27 32.37 -18.98
C ILE A 323 11.30 33.50 -18.94
N ILE A 324 11.03 34.62 -19.61
CA ILE A 324 11.88 35.81 -19.59
C ILE A 324 12.02 36.33 -18.15
N ILE A 325 10.93 36.42 -17.39
CA ILE A 325 10.95 36.86 -15.98
C ILE A 325 11.83 35.93 -15.14
N VAL A 326 11.63 34.62 -15.21
CA VAL A 326 12.44 33.64 -14.44
C VAL A 326 13.92 33.75 -14.81
N TYR A 327 14.24 33.93 -16.09
CA TYR A 327 15.61 34.08 -16.56
C TYR A 327 16.26 35.39 -16.10
N ILE A 328 15.57 36.52 -16.23
CA ILE A 328 16.06 37.84 -15.78
C ILE A 328 16.28 37.85 -14.26
N ILE A 329 15.32 37.33 -13.49
CA ILE A 329 15.47 37.23 -12.02
C ILE A 329 16.72 36.40 -11.68
N SER A 330 16.93 35.28 -12.36
CA SER A 330 18.10 34.42 -12.14
C SER A 330 19.41 35.15 -12.45
N LEU A 331 19.43 35.98 -13.50
CA LEU A 331 20.58 36.81 -13.87
C LEU A 331 20.86 37.89 -12.80
N LEU A 332 19.82 38.58 -12.32
CA LEU A 332 19.94 39.59 -11.27
C LEU A 332 20.47 38.98 -9.96
N VAL A 333 19.98 37.80 -9.58
CA VAL A 333 20.47 37.07 -8.40
C VAL A 333 21.94 36.67 -8.58
N LEU A 334 22.36 36.27 -9.79
CA LEU A 334 23.76 35.97 -10.07
C LEU A 334 24.65 37.22 -9.94
N ILE A 335 24.22 38.36 -10.50
CA ILE A 335 24.93 39.64 -10.38
C ILE A 335 25.07 40.04 -8.90
N PHE A 336 24.00 39.92 -8.13
CA PHE A 336 24.00 40.17 -6.69
C PHE A 336 24.97 39.24 -5.94
N ALA A 337 24.99 37.95 -6.28
CA ALA A 337 25.92 36.98 -5.70
C ALA A 337 27.38 37.36 -5.98
N LEU A 338 27.70 37.83 -7.20
CA LEU A 338 29.03 38.33 -7.58
C LEU A 338 29.41 39.61 -6.83
N PHE A 339 28.44 40.50 -6.57
CA PHE A 339 28.66 41.69 -5.76
C PHE A 339 29.02 41.34 -4.31
N ILE A 340 28.25 40.45 -3.66
CA ILE A 340 28.54 39.95 -2.30
C ILE A 340 29.92 39.29 -2.22
N LYS A 341 30.36 38.67 -3.32
CA LYS A 341 31.66 37.99 -3.42
C LYS A 341 32.83 38.96 -3.35
N LYS A 342 32.66 40.26 -3.61
CA LYS A 342 33.78 41.22 -3.69
C LYS A 342 34.59 41.23 -2.39
N ILE A 343 35.91 41.17 -2.53
CA ILE A 343 36.87 41.24 -1.42
C ILE A 343 37.35 42.69 -1.35
N LYS A 344 37.42 43.27 -0.15
CA LYS A 344 38.00 44.60 0.04
C LYS A 344 39.50 44.59 -0.29
N ALA A 345 40.05 45.74 -0.69
CA ALA A 345 41.43 45.79 -1.18
C ALA A 345 42.44 45.42 -0.07
N GLU A 346 42.19 45.91 1.14
CA GLU A 346 42.96 45.68 2.36
C GLU A 346 43.00 44.21 2.80
N ASP A 347 41.98 43.41 2.45
CA ASP A 347 41.86 42.01 2.87
C ASP A 347 42.43 41.02 1.83
N LYS A 348 42.91 41.49 0.67
CA LYS A 348 43.41 40.62 -0.40
C LYS A 348 44.54 39.71 0.05
N SER A 349 45.44 40.19 0.91
CA SER A 349 46.57 39.44 1.45
C SER A 349 46.12 38.19 2.20
N LEU A 350 45.05 38.27 3.00
CA LEU A 350 44.47 37.14 3.74
C LEU A 350 44.03 36.01 2.79
N PHE A 351 43.43 36.36 1.66
CA PHE A 351 42.98 35.37 0.67
C PHE A 351 44.13 34.78 -0.14
N ILE A 352 45.21 35.53 -0.36
CA ILE A 352 46.43 35.03 -1.01
C ILE A 352 47.09 34.01 -0.07
N GLN A 353 47.25 34.34 1.22
CA GLN A 353 47.75 33.42 2.23
C GLN A 353 46.85 32.18 2.37
N LEU A 354 45.52 32.36 2.37
CA LEU A 354 44.59 31.22 2.42
C LEU A 354 44.80 30.27 1.21
N LYS A 355 45.01 30.83 0.02
CA LYS A 355 45.25 30.04 -1.20
C LYS A 355 46.59 29.32 -1.17
N SER A 356 47.64 29.88 -0.56
CA SER A 356 48.94 29.22 -0.45
C SER A 356 48.88 27.99 0.45
N TYR A 357 47.96 27.95 1.42
CA TYR A 357 47.65 26.75 2.22
C TYR A 357 46.75 25.71 1.53
N ASP A 358 46.51 25.85 0.22
CA ASP A 358 45.59 25.01 -0.57
C ASP A 358 44.12 25.04 -0.08
N TYR A 359 43.65 26.19 0.41
CA TYR A 359 42.24 26.38 0.74
C TYR A 359 41.48 27.07 -0.41
N SER A 360 40.19 26.75 -0.50
CA SER A 360 39.27 27.40 -1.43
C SER A 360 38.83 28.75 -0.87
N SER A 361 38.99 29.82 -1.65
CA SER A 361 38.43 31.14 -1.34
C SER A 361 36.90 31.22 -1.48
N TRP A 362 36.26 30.15 -1.94
CA TRP A 362 34.80 30.08 -2.09
C TRP A 362 34.13 29.39 -0.90
N SER A 363 34.67 28.26 -0.45
CA SER A 363 34.07 27.48 0.64
C SER A 363 34.83 27.58 1.96
N PHE A 364 36.03 28.19 1.96
CA PHE A 364 36.94 28.24 3.11
C PHE A 364 37.31 26.86 3.66
N ASN A 365 37.22 25.83 2.80
CA ASN A 365 37.63 24.46 3.08
C ASN A 365 38.91 24.14 2.28
N PRO A 366 39.72 23.16 2.74
CA PRO A 366 40.82 22.64 1.95
C PRO A 366 40.33 22.21 0.56
N LYS A 367 41.08 22.51 -0.49
CA LYS A 367 40.72 22.12 -1.84
C LYS A 367 40.74 20.60 -1.94
N ASP A 368 39.68 20.07 -2.53
CA ASP A 368 39.53 18.63 -2.73
C ASP A 368 38.92 18.39 -4.10
N LYS A 369 39.77 18.05 -5.07
CA LYS A 369 39.37 17.78 -6.46
C LYS A 369 38.38 16.62 -6.54
N MET A 370 38.40 15.72 -5.56
CA MET A 370 37.49 14.57 -5.50
C MET A 370 36.02 14.97 -5.37
N LYS A 371 35.72 16.18 -4.90
CA LYS A 371 34.33 16.70 -4.84
C LYS A 371 33.67 16.82 -6.21
N PHE A 372 34.44 17.09 -7.27
CA PHE A 372 33.92 17.16 -8.63
C PHE A 372 33.56 15.78 -9.19
N ILE A 373 34.25 14.73 -8.73
CA ILE A 373 33.97 13.34 -9.10
C ILE A 373 32.80 12.78 -8.28
N PHE A 374 32.65 13.23 -7.04
CA PHE A 374 31.62 12.76 -6.13
C PHE A 374 30.20 12.96 -6.67
N VAL A 375 29.87 14.13 -7.22
CA VAL A 375 28.50 14.43 -7.68
C VAL A 375 28.08 13.53 -8.84
N PRO A 376 28.86 13.37 -9.93
CA PRO A 376 28.54 12.41 -11.00
C PRO A 376 28.46 10.96 -10.51
N LEU A 377 29.41 10.52 -9.66
CA LEU A 377 29.39 9.17 -9.11
C LEU A 377 28.14 8.92 -8.27
N PHE A 378 27.76 9.89 -7.44
CA PHE A 378 26.53 9.85 -6.67
C PHE A 378 25.32 9.74 -7.61
N SER A 379 25.21 10.57 -8.65
CA SER A 379 24.06 10.55 -9.55
C SER A 379 23.86 9.18 -10.22
N PHE A 380 24.94 8.59 -10.75
CA PHE A 380 24.86 7.26 -11.35
C PHE A 380 24.50 6.18 -10.32
N SER A 381 25.16 6.21 -9.16
CA SER A 381 24.91 5.26 -8.08
C SER A 381 23.48 5.38 -7.52
N PHE A 382 22.94 6.60 -7.47
CA PHE A 382 21.59 6.89 -6.97
C PHE A 382 20.54 6.23 -7.87
N LEU A 383 20.70 6.32 -9.19
CA LEU A 383 19.81 5.65 -10.14
C LEU A 383 19.86 4.13 -9.97
N ALA A 384 21.08 3.56 -9.88
CA ALA A 384 21.25 2.12 -9.68
C ALA A 384 20.62 1.64 -8.35
N ILE A 385 20.89 2.34 -7.24
CA ILE A 385 20.35 1.99 -5.92
C ILE A 385 18.83 2.15 -5.87
N SER A 386 18.30 3.25 -6.43
CA SER A 386 16.85 3.47 -6.47
C SER A 386 16.15 2.38 -7.26
N TRP A 387 16.71 1.97 -8.41
CA TRP A 387 16.19 0.87 -9.22
C TRP A 387 16.21 -0.48 -8.48
N LEU A 388 17.32 -0.80 -7.80
CA LEU A 388 17.44 -2.02 -6.99
C LEU A 388 16.42 -2.04 -5.83
N ILE A 389 16.21 -0.90 -5.17
CA ILE A 389 15.23 -0.79 -4.09
C ILE A 389 13.81 -0.98 -4.63
N ILE A 390 13.47 -0.41 -5.79
CA ILE A 390 12.17 -0.64 -6.44
C ILE A 390 11.98 -2.13 -6.76
N LYS A 391 13.00 -2.80 -7.32
CA LYS A 391 12.93 -4.24 -7.62
C LYS A 391 12.78 -5.09 -6.36
N LEU A 392 13.43 -4.70 -5.27
CA LEU A 392 13.25 -5.36 -3.97
C LEU A 392 11.82 -5.19 -3.46
N VAL A 393 11.25 -3.98 -3.57
CA VAL A 393 9.85 -3.72 -3.20
C VAL A 393 8.90 -4.53 -4.08
N GLU A 394 9.08 -4.55 -5.40
CA GLU A 394 8.28 -5.35 -6.34
C GLU A 394 8.35 -6.85 -6.04
N PHE A 395 9.50 -7.37 -5.63
CA PHE A 395 9.62 -8.79 -5.25
C PHE A 395 8.85 -9.12 -3.96
N THR A 396 8.79 -8.15 -3.03
CA THR A 396 8.04 -8.32 -1.79
C THR A 396 6.54 -8.11 -1.98
N VAL A 397 6.13 -7.16 -2.83
CA VAL A 397 4.72 -6.84 -3.18
C VAL A 397 4.14 -7.86 -4.14
#